data_AF-A0A068WVD7-F1
#
_entry.id   AF-A0A068WVD7-F1
#
_cell.length_a   1.000
_cell.length_b   1.000
_cell.length_c   1.000
_cell.angle_alpha   90.00
_cell.angle_beta   90.00
_cell.angle_gamma   90.00
#
_symmetry.space_group_name_H-M   'P 1'
#
loop_
_entity.id
_entity.type
_entity.pdbx_description
1 polymer ?
#
loop_
_entity_poly.entity_id
_entity_poly.type
_entity_poly.pdbx_seq_one_letter_code
_entity_poly.pdbx_strand_id
1 'polypeptide(L)'
;MAKSSRSKVKRKFRAAKRHKIKPKSVALLKKVINMPVGGTGLPYVDASKAEVIEVVKKEDVVGTKITKKPPSLMNEHGNYPIWMNKKEMRRHIGRRKRILRKKRKLSKK
;
A
#
# COMPACT_ATOMS: atom_id res chain seq x y z
N MET A 1 -3.39 -13.50 -28.34
CA MET A 1 -2.63 -14.56 -27.63
C MET A 1 -1.40 -13.96 -26.95
N ALA A 2 -1.17 -14.27 -25.67
CA ALA A 2 0.07 -13.89 -25.01
C ALA A 2 1.27 -14.70 -25.56
N LYS A 3 2.46 -14.10 -25.57
CA LYS A 3 3.68 -14.81 -25.97
C LYS A 3 4.10 -15.80 -24.87
N SER A 4 4.51 -17.00 -25.27
CA SER A 4 5.06 -18.02 -24.37
C SER A 4 6.23 -17.50 -23.53
N SER A 5 6.35 -18.01 -22.31
CA SER A 5 7.49 -17.77 -21.42
C SER A 5 8.82 -18.22 -22.02
N ARG A 6 8.82 -19.16 -22.98
CA ARG A 6 10.02 -19.62 -23.68
C ARG A 6 10.28 -18.88 -24.99
N SER A 7 9.41 -17.95 -25.38
CA SER A 7 9.55 -17.15 -26.61
C SER A 7 10.90 -16.42 -26.65
N LYS A 8 11.59 -16.52 -27.79
CA LYS A 8 12.90 -15.89 -28.02
C LYS A 8 12.85 -14.38 -27.82
N VAL A 9 11.76 -13.73 -28.24
CA VAL A 9 11.54 -12.29 -28.05
C VAL A 9 11.50 -11.93 -26.56
N LYS A 10 10.69 -12.65 -25.76
CA LYS A 10 10.60 -12.40 -24.31
C LYS A 10 11.90 -12.74 -23.57
N ARG A 11 12.70 -13.69 -24.08
CA ARG A 11 14.03 -13.99 -23.54
C ARG A 11 15.02 -12.85 -23.84
N LYS A 12 15.02 -12.31 -25.06
CA LYS A 12 15.85 -11.16 -25.46
C LYS A 12 15.61 -9.94 -24.56
N PHE A 13 14.35 -9.54 -24.35
CA PHE A 13 14.03 -8.43 -23.45
C PHE A 13 14.39 -8.70 -21.98
N ARG A 14 14.26 -9.95 -21.52
CA ARG A 14 14.72 -10.32 -20.16
C ARG A 14 16.24 -10.25 -20.02
N ALA A 15 17.00 -10.66 -21.03
CA ALA A 15 18.45 -10.53 -21.02
C ALA A 15 18.89 -9.05 -20.94
N ALA A 16 18.31 -8.19 -21.78
CA ALA A 16 18.55 -6.75 -21.71
C ALA A 16 18.20 -6.15 -20.33
N LYS A 17 17.05 -6.56 -19.76
CA LYS A 17 16.63 -6.16 -18.42
C LYS A 17 17.63 -6.63 -17.34
N ARG A 18 18.11 -7.88 -17.40
CA ARG A 18 19.12 -8.40 -16.46
C ARG A 18 20.41 -7.60 -16.55
N HIS A 19 20.89 -7.28 -17.75
CA HIS A 19 22.09 -6.46 -17.91
C HIS A 19 21.95 -5.08 -17.25
N LYS A 20 20.78 -4.44 -17.39
CA LYS A 20 20.47 -3.16 -16.75
C LYS A 20 20.40 -3.23 -15.21
N ILE A 21 19.80 -4.30 -14.66
CA ILE A 21 19.53 -4.42 -13.22
C ILE A 21 20.71 -5.02 -12.45
N LYS A 22 21.44 -5.97 -13.05
CA LYS A 22 22.55 -6.70 -12.43
C LYS A 22 23.57 -5.80 -11.72
N PRO A 23 24.14 -4.74 -12.32
CA PRO A 23 25.13 -3.93 -11.62
C PRO A 23 24.53 -3.20 -10.41
N LYS A 24 23.27 -2.75 -10.50
CA LYS A 24 22.56 -2.07 -9.40
C LYS A 24 22.30 -3.01 -8.23
N SER A 25 21.79 -4.21 -8.52
CA SER A 25 21.53 -5.21 -7.49
C SER A 25 22.82 -5.72 -6.86
N VAL A 26 23.87 -5.95 -7.66
CA VAL A 26 25.18 -6.39 -7.14
C VAL A 26 25.80 -5.32 -6.24
N ALA A 27 25.76 -4.05 -6.64
CA ALA A 27 26.28 -2.96 -5.81
C ALA A 27 25.52 -2.83 -4.48
N LEU A 28 24.18 -2.92 -4.51
CA LEU A 28 23.36 -2.90 -3.30
C LEU A 28 23.68 -4.08 -2.38
N LEU A 29 23.78 -5.30 -2.93
CA LEU A 29 24.10 -6.49 -2.15
C LEU A 29 25.49 -6.41 -1.52
N LYS A 30 26.51 -5.96 -2.28
CA LYS A 30 27.85 -5.72 -1.74
C LYS A 30 27.84 -4.67 -0.64
N LYS A 31 27.06 -3.59 -0.81
CA LYS A 31 26.88 -2.59 0.23
C LYS A 31 26.32 -3.22 1.50
N VAL A 32 25.23 -4.00 1.39
CA VAL A 32 24.58 -4.67 2.54
C VAL A 32 25.53 -5.63 3.24
N ILE A 33 26.27 -6.45 2.49
CA ILE A 33 27.25 -7.40 3.05
C ILE A 33 28.35 -6.66 3.82
N ASN A 34 28.81 -5.51 3.31
CA ASN A 34 29.89 -4.75 3.91
C ASN A 34 29.42 -3.73 4.97
N MET A 35 28.11 -3.63 5.26
CA MET A 35 27.65 -2.76 6.33
C MET A 35 28.03 -3.38 7.69
N PRO A 36 28.58 -2.58 8.63
CA PRO A 36 28.81 -3.07 9.98
C PRO A 36 27.46 -3.42 10.61
N VAL A 37 27.46 -4.47 11.42
CA VAL A 37 26.33 -4.87 12.25
C VAL A 37 25.95 -3.68 13.14
N GLY A 38 24.80 -3.04 12.89
CA GLY A 38 24.34 -1.83 13.59
C GLY A 38 24.58 -0.49 12.85
N GLY A 39 25.12 -0.49 11.64
CA GLY A 39 25.48 0.74 10.90
C GLY A 39 24.34 1.53 10.27
N THR A 40 23.08 1.11 10.42
CA THR A 40 21.92 1.78 9.80
C THR A 40 21.23 2.77 10.74
N GLY A 41 21.78 3.05 11.93
CA GLY A 41 21.12 3.88 12.96
C GLY A 41 19.83 3.26 13.51
N LEU A 42 19.51 2.04 13.08
CA LEU A 42 18.45 1.19 13.62
C LEU A 42 19.12 0.14 14.51
N PRO A 43 18.55 -0.17 15.69
CA PRO A 43 19.09 -1.22 16.54
C PRO A 43 19.13 -2.52 15.75
N TYR A 44 20.32 -3.12 15.65
CA TYR A 44 20.48 -4.46 15.11
C TYR A 44 19.80 -5.43 16.08
N VAL A 45 18.62 -5.91 15.72
CA VAL A 45 17.93 -6.97 16.47
C VAL A 45 18.44 -8.30 15.92
N ASP A 46 19.33 -8.93 16.69
CA ASP A 46 19.74 -10.31 16.46
C ASP A 46 18.51 -11.21 16.66
N ALA A 47 18.01 -11.80 15.58
CA ALA A 47 16.80 -12.62 15.61
C ALA A 47 16.91 -13.79 16.61
N SER A 48 18.15 -14.23 16.91
CA SER A 48 18.46 -15.28 17.89
C SER A 48 18.28 -14.83 19.34
N LYS A 49 18.39 -13.52 19.61
CA LYS A 49 18.26 -12.90 20.93
C LYS A 49 16.94 -12.14 21.08
N ALA A 50 16.10 -12.15 20.05
CA ALA A 50 14.80 -11.52 20.12
C ALA A 50 13.91 -12.32 21.07
N GLU A 51 13.53 -11.70 22.18
CA GLU A 51 12.50 -12.25 23.05
C GLU A 51 11.20 -12.36 22.23
N VAL A 52 10.64 -13.56 22.16
CA VAL A 52 9.35 -13.81 21.53
C VAL A 52 8.30 -13.20 22.45
N ILE A 53 7.91 -11.96 22.16
CA ILE A 53 6.73 -11.37 22.79
C ILE A 53 5.54 -12.17 22.26
N GLU A 54 4.95 -13.02 23.11
CA GLU A 54 3.65 -13.60 22.83
C GLU A 54 2.68 -12.46 22.60
N VAL A 55 2.21 -12.32 21.36
CA VAL A 55 1.16 -11.37 21.02
C VAL A 55 -0.11 -11.89 21.69
N VAL A 56 -0.33 -11.50 22.94
CA VAL A 56 -1.61 -11.62 23.62
C VAL A 56 -2.64 -11.02 22.66
N LYS A 57 -3.55 -11.86 22.18
CA LYS A 57 -4.68 -11.42 21.37
C LYS A 57 -5.34 -10.28 22.14
N LYS A 58 -5.42 -9.11 21.50
CA LYS A 58 -6.11 -7.92 22.03
C LYS A 58 -7.62 -8.17 22.05
N GLU A 59 -8.04 -9.06 22.93
CA GLU A 59 -9.37 -9.04 23.51
C GLU A 59 -9.14 -8.68 24.98
N ASP A 60 -9.95 -7.77 25.52
CA ASP A 60 -9.94 -7.36 26.93
C ASP A 60 -8.94 -6.28 27.38
N VAL A 61 -8.78 -5.22 26.58
CA VAL A 61 -8.57 -3.89 27.16
C VAL A 61 -9.78 -3.03 26.83
N VAL A 62 -10.50 -2.61 27.86
CA VAL A 62 -11.54 -1.56 27.84
C VAL A 62 -10.88 -0.22 27.50
N GLY A 63 -10.34 -0.12 26.30
CA GLY A 63 -9.88 1.10 25.69
C GLY A 63 -10.99 1.55 24.74
N THR A 64 -11.58 2.70 25.01
CA THR A 64 -12.52 3.37 24.12
C THR A 64 -12.02 3.31 22.68
N LYS A 65 -12.68 2.51 21.84
CA LYS A 65 -12.38 2.40 20.41
C LYS A 65 -12.56 3.80 19.81
N ILE A 66 -11.46 4.53 19.60
CA ILE A 66 -11.50 5.77 18.83
C ILE A 66 -11.74 5.35 17.37
N THR A 67 -13.01 5.20 16.99
CA THR A 67 -13.42 4.92 15.62
C THR A 67 -13.21 6.17 14.78
N LYS A 68 -11.96 6.46 14.41
CA LYS A 68 -11.65 7.56 13.49
C LYS A 68 -12.34 7.27 12.16
N LYS A 69 -13.19 8.19 11.72
CA LYS A 69 -13.82 8.09 10.40
C LYS A 69 -12.69 8.15 9.35
N PRO A 70 -12.72 7.33 8.30
CA PRO A 70 -11.73 7.42 7.23
C PRO A 70 -11.75 8.83 6.63
N PRO A 71 -10.60 9.35 6.18
CA PRO A 71 -10.55 10.66 5.56
C PRO A 71 -11.51 10.74 4.38
N SER A 72 -12.14 11.89 4.23
CA SER A 72 -13.01 12.16 3.08
C SER A 72 -12.21 12.02 1.80
N LEU A 73 -12.80 11.35 0.80
CA LEU A 73 -12.23 11.21 -0.54
C LEU A 73 -12.13 12.56 -1.29
N MET A 74 -12.87 13.56 -0.83
CA MET A 74 -12.97 14.90 -1.43
C MET A 74 -12.14 15.89 -0.60
N ASN A 75 -11.55 16.88 -1.27
CA ASN A 75 -10.86 17.97 -0.60
C ASN A 75 -11.84 18.95 0.08
N GLU A 76 -11.31 19.97 0.74
CA GLU A 76 -12.07 21.00 1.47
C GLU A 76 -13.12 21.73 0.60
N HIS A 77 -12.80 21.93 -0.69
CA HIS A 77 -13.70 22.55 -1.67
C HIS A 77 -14.74 21.58 -2.27
N GLY A 78 -14.71 20.30 -1.91
CA GLY A 78 -15.62 19.29 -2.45
C GLY A 78 -15.25 18.79 -3.86
N ASN A 79 -14.00 18.94 -4.29
CA ASN A 79 -13.47 18.38 -5.53
C ASN A 79 -12.92 16.96 -5.29
N TYR A 80 -13.10 16.09 -6.30
CA TYR A 80 -12.47 14.77 -6.32
C TYR A 80 -11.03 14.88 -6.87
N PRO A 81 -10.12 13.96 -6.50
CA PRO A 81 -8.74 13.99 -6.98
C PRO A 81 -8.63 13.89 -8.50
N ILE A 82 -7.66 14.61 -9.10
CA ILE A 82 -7.45 14.66 -10.57
C ILE A 82 -7.04 13.30 -11.14
N TRP A 83 -6.34 12.48 -10.34
CA TRP A 83 -5.93 11.12 -10.72
C TRP A 83 -7.10 10.12 -10.73
N MET A 84 -8.26 10.49 -10.16
CA MET A 84 -9.42 9.62 -10.13
C MET A 84 -10.07 9.55 -11.52
N ASN A 85 -10.39 8.33 -11.96
CA ASN A 85 -11.04 8.13 -13.27
C ASN A 85 -12.41 8.84 -13.31
N LYS A 86 -12.69 9.57 -14.41
CA LYS A 86 -13.97 10.28 -14.65
C LYS A 86 -15.20 9.38 -14.43
N LYS A 87 -15.12 8.08 -14.76
CA LYS A 87 -16.23 7.13 -14.56
C LYS A 87 -16.47 6.82 -13.08
N GLU A 88 -15.40 6.69 -12.29
CA GLU A 88 -15.47 6.44 -10.86
C GLU A 88 -15.96 7.67 -10.10
N MET A 89 -15.46 8.85 -10.47
CA MET A 89 -15.96 10.13 -9.95
C MET A 89 -17.48 10.24 -10.12
N ARG A 90 -18.01 9.96 -11.33
CA ARG A 90 -19.46 9.96 -11.58
C ARG A 90 -20.23 8.96 -10.71
N ARG A 91 -19.66 7.77 -10.47
CA ARG A 91 -20.24 6.76 -9.56
C ARG A 91 -20.30 7.26 -8.11
N HIS A 92 -19.24 7.88 -7.62
CA HIS A 92 -19.19 8.46 -6.26
C HIS A 92 -20.23 9.58 -6.09
N ILE A 93 -20.31 10.50 -7.06
CA ILE A 93 -21.32 11.57 -7.08
C ILE A 93 -22.74 10.98 -7.04
N GLY A 94 -23.03 9.98 -7.88
CA GLY A 94 -24.33 9.32 -7.92
C GLY A 94 -24.69 8.61 -6.60
N ARG A 95 -23.73 7.88 -6.01
CA ARG A 95 -23.90 7.21 -4.71
C ARG A 95 -24.18 8.24 -3.60
N ARG A 96 -23.44 9.35 -3.55
CA ARG A 96 -23.63 10.43 -2.57
C ARG A 96 -25.02 11.06 -2.69
N LYS A 97 -25.46 11.42 -3.91
CA LYS A 97 -26.81 11.96 -4.16
C LYS A 97 -27.91 11.02 -3.67
N ARG A 98 -27.75 9.70 -3.89
CA ARG A 98 -28.70 8.69 -3.42
C ARG A 98 -28.77 8.62 -1.90
N ILE A 99 -27.63 8.61 -1.22
CA ILE A 99 -27.56 8.60 0.25
C ILE A 99 -28.20 9.85 0.83
N LEU A 100 -27.89 11.03 0.28
CA LEU A 100 -28.47 12.30 0.73
C LEU A 100 -29.99 12.33 0.55
N ARG A 101 -30.49 11.82 -0.59
CA ARG A 101 -31.93 11.67 -0.83
C ARG A 101 -32.58 10.73 0.18
N LYS A 102 -31.94 9.61 0.54
CA LYS A 102 -32.45 8.67 1.56
C LYS A 102 -32.51 9.33 2.94
N LYS A 103 -31.46 10.07 3.34
CA LYS A 103 -31.44 10.83 4.61
C LYS A 103 -32.58 11.85 4.68
N ARG A 104 -32.81 12.62 3.60
CA ARG A 104 -33.91 13.61 3.52
C ARG A 104 -35.31 12.98 3.61
N LYS A 105 -35.47 11.73 3.17
CA LYS A 105 -36.74 11.01 3.32
C LYS A 105 -36.95 10.52 4.75
N LEU A 106 -35.89 10.03 5.39
CA LEU A 106 -35.92 9.60 6.78
C LEU A 106 -36.16 10.76 7.75
N SER A 107 -35.62 11.94 7.48
CA SER A 107 -35.83 13.13 8.33
C SER A 107 -37.22 13.77 8.17
N LYS A 108 -38.01 13.35 7.19
CA LYS A 108 -39.38 13.84 6.95
C LYS A 108 -40.45 12.89 7.50
N LYS A 109 -40.03 11.76 8.05
CA LYS A 109 -40.88 10.75 8.67
C LYS A 109 -40.66 10.82 10.18
#